data_AF-V2XTP8-F1
#
_entry.id   AF-V2XTP8-F1
#
_cell.length_a   1.000
_cell.length_b   1.000
_cell.length_c   1.000
_cell.angle_alpha   90.00
_cell.angle_beta   90.00
_cell.angle_gamma   90.00
#
_symmetry.space_group_name_H-M   'P 1'
#
loop_
_entity.id
_entity.type
_entity.pdbx_description
1 polymer ?
#
loop_
_entity_poly.entity_id
_entity_poly.type
_entity_poly.pdbx_seq_one_letter_code
_entity_poly.pdbx_strand_id
1 'polypeptide(L)' 'MADTATNEEYTYQVDKIKFIVTPVYKEEGETMGDILLKLMLAELDPA' A
#
# COMPACT_ATOMS: atom_id res chain seq x y z
N MET A 1 -10.26 -19.79 -4.68
CA MET A 1 -9.15 -18.95 -4.20
C MET A 1 -8.54 -18.36 -5.46
N ALA A 2 -8.88 -17.11 -5.77
CA ALA A 2 -8.49 -16.48 -7.02
C ALA A 2 -7.13 -15.80 -6.81
N ASP A 3 -6.10 -16.44 -7.33
CA ASP A 3 -4.80 -15.86 -7.57
C ASP A 3 -4.97 -14.79 -8.65
N THR A 4 -5.21 -13.55 -8.24
CA THR A 4 -5.17 -12.40 -9.13
C THR A 4 -3.98 -11.56 -8.69
N ALA A 5 -2.80 -11.93 -9.19
CA ALA A 5 -1.70 -11.00 -9.41
C ALA A 5 -2.16 -9.94 -10.41
N THR A 6 -3.06 -9.07 -9.94
CA THR A 6 -3.60 -7.95 -10.68
C THR A 6 -2.42 -7.00 -10.81
N ASN A 7 -1.84 -6.88 -12.01
CA ASN A 7 -0.94 -5.79 -12.33
C ASN A 7 -1.78 -4.51 -12.30
N GLU A 8 -1.99 -3.97 -11.10
CA GLU A 8 -2.82 -2.78 -10.88
C GLU A 8 -2.03 -1.57 -11.37
N GLU A 9 -2.17 -1.16 -12.62
CA GLU A 9 -1.51 0.05 -13.10
C GLU A 9 -2.44 1.25 -12.90
N TYR A 10 -2.03 2.17 -12.02
CA TYR A 10 -2.76 3.40 -11.77
C TYR A 10 -2.09 4.55 -12.53
N THR A 11 -2.81 5.13 -13.50
CA THR A 11 -2.35 6.33 -14.21
C THR A 11 -2.92 7.57 -13.53
N TYR A 12 -2.04 8.38 -12.95
CA TYR A 12 -2.39 9.68 -12.37
C TYR A 12 -1.92 10.79 -13.30
N GLN A 13 -2.80 11.71 -13.66
CA GLN A 13 -2.42 12.90 -14.40
C GLN A 13 -2.32 14.07 -13.43
N VAL A 14 -1.11 14.61 -13.26
CA VAL A 14 -0.87 15.84 -12.52
C VAL A 14 -0.49 16.90 -13.56
N ASP A 15 -1.38 17.88 -13.74
CA ASP A 15 -1.32 18.87 -14.82
C ASP A 15 -1.22 18.23 -16.23
N LYS A 16 -0.06 18.33 -16.87
CA LYS A 16 0.25 17.80 -18.21
C LYS A 16 1.13 16.56 -18.16
N ILE A 17 1.57 16.13 -16.98
CA ILE A 17 2.48 14.99 -16.81
C ILE A 17 1.66 13.79 -16.32
N LYS A 18 1.86 12.65 -16.98
CA LYS A 18 1.24 11.39 -16.60
C LYS A 18 2.23 10.59 -15.74
N PHE A 19 1.78 10.20 -14.56
CA PHE A 19 2.48 9.33 -13.63
C PHE A 19 1.83 7.96 -13.70
N ILE A 20 2.62 6.95 -14.08
CA ILE A 20 2.19 5.56 -14.10
C ILE A 20 2.70 4.92 -12.82
N VAL A 21 1.80 4.49 -11.95
CA VAL A 21 2.10 3.91 -10.65
C VAL A 21 1.68 2.44 -10.68
N THR A 22 2.65 1.56 -10.62
CA THR A 22 2.44 0.11 -10.47
C THR A 22 2.78 -0.26 -9.02
N PRO A 23 1.79 -0.54 -8.15
CA PRO A 23 2.03 -1.01 -6.81
C PRO A 23 2.62 -2.41 -6.89
N VAL A 24 3.82 -2.52 -6.35
CA VAL A 24 4.46 -3.82 -6.14
C VAL A 24 4.03 -4.29 -4.76
N TYR A 25 3.00 -5.12 -4.71
CA TYR A 25 2.64 -5.82 -3.48
C TYR A 25 3.70 -6.87 -3.22
N LYS A 26 4.51 -6.64 -2.19
CA LYS A 26 5.42 -7.67 -1.69
C LYS A 26 4.55 -8.71 -0.99
N GLU A 27 4.65 -9.98 -1.39
CA GLU A 27 4.03 -11.09 -0.65
C GLU A 27 4.58 -11.18 0.78
N GLU A 28 5.83 -10.72 1.00
CA GLU A 28 6.46 -10.51 2.30
C GLU A 28 6.37 -9.04 2.76
N GLY A 29 5.20 -8.42 2.57
CA GLY A 29 4.86 -7.13 3.17
C GLY A 29 4.26 -7.31 4.56
N GLU A 30 4.35 -6.29 5.40
CA GLU A 30 3.55 -6.26 6.63
C GLU A 30 2.08 -6.37 6.26
N THR A 31 1.36 -7.26 6.94
CA THR A 31 -0.06 -7.41 6.69
C THR A 31 -0.79 -6.11 7.07
N MET A 32 -1.94 -5.83 6.46
CA MET A 32 -2.78 -4.71 6.89
C MET A 32 -3.07 -4.77 8.41
N GLY A 33 -3.14 -5.97 9.00
CA GLY A 33 -3.26 -6.17 10.44
C GLY A 33 -2.03 -5.69 11.22
N ASP A 34 -0.82 -6.04 10.78
CA ASP A 34 0.44 -5.57 11.38
C ASP A 34 0.57 -4.04 11.33
N ILE A 35 0.23 -3.44 10.18
CA ILE A 35 0.26 -1.98 10.00
C ILE A 35 -0.70 -1.30 10.97
N LEU A 36 -1.93 -1.79 11.07
CA LEU A 36 -2.93 -1.25 12.01
C LEU A 36 -2.49 -1.42 13.46
N LEU A 37 -1.92 -2.57 13.83
CA LEU A 37 -1.42 -2.80 15.18
C LEU A 37 -0.27 -1.84 15.53
N LYS A 38 0.69 -1.64 14.62
CA LYS A 38 1.78 -0.68 14.81
C LYS A 38 1.28 0.76 14.97
N LEU A 39 0.26 1.16 14.21
CA LEU A 39 -0.35 2.49 14.34
C LEU A 39 -1.01 2.66 15.70
N MET A 40 -1.81 1.69 16.14
CA MET A 40 -2.43 1.73 17.48
C MET A 40 -1.37 1.77 18.59
N LEU A 41 -0.29 1.00 18.47
CA LEU A 41 0.83 1.04 19.42
C LEU A 41 1.55 2.40 19.39
N ALA A 42 1.78 2.97 18.22
CA ALA A 42 2.39 4.30 18.09
C ALA A 42 1.51 5.42 18.68
N GLU A 43 0.18 5.25 18.69
CA GLU A 43 -0.74 6.18 19.37
C GLU A 43 -0.79 5.96 20.89
N LEU A 44 -0.45 4.76 21.36
CA LEU A 44 -0.48 4.36 22.78
C LEU A 44 0.83 4.64 23.52
N ASP A 45 1.95 4.85 22.82
CA ASP A 45 3.19 5.35 23.40
C ASP A 45 3.07 6.88 23.62
N PRO A 46 2.80 7.38 24.84
CA PRO A 46 3.01 8.79 25.14
C PRO A 46 4.51 9.08 25.01
N ALA A 47 4.84 10.13 24.24
CA ALA A 47 6.18 10.69 24.12
C ALA A 47 6.87 10.95 25.47
#